data_AF-A0A973UTJ5-F1
#
_entry.id   AF-A0A973UTJ5-F1
#
_cell.length_a   1.000
_cell.length_b   1.000
_cell.length_c   1.000
_cell.angle_alpha   90.00
_cell.angle_beta   90.00
_cell.angle_gamma   90.00
#
_symmetry.space_group_name_H-M   'P 1'
#
loop_
_entity.id
_entity.type
_entity.pdbx_description
1 polymer ?
#
loop_
_entity_poly.entity_id
_entity_poly.type
_entity_poly.pdbx_seq_one_letter_code
_entity_poly.pdbx_strand_id
1 'polypeptide(L)'
;MIRAVVFDVGETLIDETRIWTRWAARLGVPAFAFLGALGGAAALDRPHREIFEMFQPGFDTDRELAAWAAEDPAGLRENFDADDLYPDVREALGELRERGLRVIIAGNQPPQARAALEAMDLPADAVFTSAEWGVEKPEPAFFTKVAEVAGHPAEHIAYVGDRLDNDVLPAAAAGMMPVLIRRGPWGDLHAKRPAAGAATIIDSLLDLPELVAPR
;
A
#
# COMPACT_ATOMS: atom_id res chain seq x y z
N MET A 1 14.05 18.30 -8.04
CA MET A 1 14.09 17.25 -9.08
C MET A 1 14.05 15.92 -8.37
N ILE A 2 13.16 15.01 -8.75
CA ILE A 2 13.01 13.72 -8.05
C ILE A 2 14.24 12.85 -8.26
N ARG A 3 14.68 12.16 -7.19
CA ARG A 3 15.83 11.26 -7.13
C ARG A 3 15.47 9.88 -6.59
N ALA A 4 14.40 9.80 -5.80
CA ALA A 4 13.86 8.53 -5.32
C ALA A 4 12.34 8.47 -5.46
N VAL A 5 11.82 7.28 -5.73
CA VAL A 5 10.39 6.97 -5.71
C VAL A 5 10.17 5.87 -4.70
N VAL A 6 9.23 6.12 -3.78
CA VAL A 6 8.91 5.23 -2.67
C VAL A 6 7.46 4.78 -2.83
N PHE A 7 7.22 3.48 -2.74
CA PHE A 7 5.93 2.87 -2.99
C PHE A 7 5.35 2.30 -1.71
N ASP A 8 4.07 2.57 -1.45
CA ASP A 8 3.26 1.72 -0.59
C ASP A 8 3.06 0.33 -1.19
N VAL A 9 2.45 -0.59 -0.44
CA VAL A 9 2.29 -2.00 -0.80
C VAL A 9 0.86 -2.32 -1.20
N GLY A 10 -0.08 -2.31 -0.25
CA GLY A 10 -1.48 -2.67 -0.48
C GLY A 10 -2.16 -1.68 -1.42
N GLU A 11 -2.87 -2.20 -2.42
CA GLU A 11 -3.55 -1.43 -3.48
C GLU A 11 -2.65 -0.42 -4.25
N THR A 12 -1.34 -0.50 -4.06
CA THR A 12 -0.32 0.23 -4.84
C THR A 12 0.46 -0.75 -5.71
N LEU A 13 1.08 -1.75 -5.08
CA LEU A 13 1.80 -2.82 -5.76
C LEU A 13 0.99 -4.13 -5.77
N ILE A 14 0.25 -4.39 -4.69
CA ILE A 14 -0.48 -5.64 -4.46
C ILE A 14 -1.99 -5.39 -4.62
N ASP A 15 -2.65 -6.13 -5.50
CA ASP A 15 -4.10 -6.26 -5.56
C ASP A 15 -4.55 -7.13 -4.37
N GLU A 16 -5.21 -6.52 -3.39
CA GLU A 16 -5.62 -7.20 -2.16
C GLU A 16 -6.94 -7.95 -2.34
N THR A 17 -7.51 -8.02 -3.55
CA THR A 17 -8.75 -8.76 -3.84
C THR A 17 -8.69 -10.18 -3.28
N ARG A 18 -7.56 -10.87 -3.44
CA ARG A 18 -7.39 -12.24 -2.95
C ARG A 18 -7.37 -12.31 -1.41
N ILE A 19 -6.78 -11.32 -0.75
CA ILE A 19 -6.76 -11.22 0.72
C ILE A 19 -8.19 -11.05 1.25
N TRP A 20 -8.91 -10.05 0.72
CA TRP A 20 -10.24 -9.70 1.22
C TRP A 20 -11.30 -10.76 0.88
N THR A 21 -11.19 -11.44 -0.26
CA THR A 21 -12.08 -12.56 -0.60
C THR A 21 -11.84 -13.80 0.26
N ARG A 22 -10.59 -14.08 0.66
CA ARG A 22 -10.29 -15.14 1.63
C ARG A 22 -10.84 -14.82 3.01
N TRP A 23 -10.78 -13.56 3.45
CA TRP A 23 -11.44 -13.12 4.68
C TRP A 23 -12.95 -13.34 4.62
N ALA A 24 -13.61 -12.95 3.54
CA ALA A 24 -15.03 -13.21 3.34
C ALA A 24 -15.35 -14.72 3.44
N ALA A 25 -14.54 -15.56 2.79
CA ALA A 25 -14.69 -17.02 2.86
C ALA A 25 -14.45 -17.56 4.28
N ARG A 26 -13.44 -17.06 5.00
CA ARG A 26 -13.12 -17.46 6.38
C ARG A 26 -14.28 -17.18 7.34
N LEU A 27 -14.98 -16.06 7.15
CA LEU A 27 -16.16 -15.68 7.94
C LEU A 27 -17.46 -16.35 7.47
N GLY A 28 -17.44 -17.08 6.35
CA GLY A 28 -18.65 -17.63 5.73
C GLY A 28 -19.61 -16.57 5.17
N VAL A 29 -19.09 -15.39 4.81
CA VAL A 29 -19.86 -14.26 4.28
C VAL A 29 -19.71 -14.20 2.74
N PRO A 30 -20.77 -13.90 1.98
CA PRO A 30 -20.63 -13.69 0.54
C PRO A 30 -19.63 -12.58 0.21
N ALA A 31 -18.69 -12.85 -0.68
CA ALA A 31 -17.65 -11.88 -1.07
C ALA A 31 -18.24 -10.53 -1.50
N PHE A 32 -19.36 -10.53 -2.25
CA PHE A 32 -20.06 -9.32 -2.64
C PHE A 32 -20.46 -8.43 -1.43
N ALA A 33 -20.98 -9.03 -0.36
CA ALA A 33 -21.38 -8.28 0.83
C ALA A 33 -20.16 -7.76 1.60
N PHE A 34 -19.12 -8.59 1.75
CA PHE A 34 -17.92 -8.23 2.49
C PHE A 34 -17.15 -7.10 1.80
N LEU A 35 -16.89 -7.22 0.49
CA LEU A 35 -16.21 -6.19 -0.30
C LEU A 35 -17.04 -4.91 -0.41
N GLY A 36 -18.37 -5.02 -0.49
CA GLY A 36 -19.27 -3.87 -0.42
C GLY A 36 -19.16 -3.11 0.91
N ALA A 37 -19.08 -3.83 2.03
CA ALA A 37 -18.85 -3.22 3.35
C ALA A 37 -17.46 -2.58 3.45
N LEU A 38 -16.41 -3.21 2.89
CA LEU A 38 -15.06 -2.65 2.83
C LEU A 38 -15.03 -1.32 2.06
N GLY A 39 -15.63 -1.27 0.87
CA GLY A 39 -15.75 -0.04 0.09
C GLY A 39 -16.60 1.03 0.81
N GLY A 40 -17.65 0.62 1.51
CA GLY A 40 -18.44 1.52 2.36
C GLY A 40 -17.64 2.11 3.52
N ALA A 41 -16.81 1.30 4.19
CA ALA A 41 -15.91 1.77 5.24
C ALA A 41 -14.89 2.78 4.69
N ALA A 42 -14.27 2.47 3.55
CA ALA A 42 -13.36 3.38 2.85
C ALA A 42 -14.03 4.71 2.47
N ALA A 43 -15.26 4.69 1.96
CA ALA A 43 -16.01 5.89 1.60
C ALA A 43 -16.35 6.79 2.80
N LEU A 44 -16.48 6.20 3.99
CA LEU A 44 -16.89 6.86 5.22
C LEU A 44 -15.73 7.14 6.19
N ASP A 45 -14.49 6.92 5.76
CA ASP A 45 -13.29 7.02 6.62
C ASP A 45 -13.40 6.16 7.90
N ARG A 46 -14.08 5.03 7.80
CA ARG A 46 -14.17 4.05 8.88
C ARG A 46 -13.02 3.05 8.75
N PRO A 47 -12.39 2.64 9.86
CA PRO A 47 -11.33 1.66 9.80
C PRO A 47 -11.89 0.31 9.32
N HIS A 48 -11.20 -0.34 8.39
CA HIS A 48 -11.66 -1.59 7.78
C HIS A 48 -11.95 -2.68 8.81
N ARG A 49 -11.29 -2.69 9.98
CA ARG A 49 -11.57 -3.64 11.07
C ARG A 49 -13.03 -3.65 11.53
N GLU A 50 -13.75 -2.54 11.38
CA GLU A 50 -15.17 -2.45 11.75
C GLU A 50 -16.08 -3.30 10.86
N ILE A 51 -15.64 -3.69 9.65
CA ILE A 51 -16.43 -4.57 8.80
C ILE A 51 -16.50 -5.98 9.40
N PHE A 52 -15.49 -6.42 10.14
CA PHE A 52 -15.51 -7.73 10.80
C PHE A 52 -16.57 -7.76 11.88
N GLU A 53 -16.60 -6.73 12.75
CA GLU A 53 -17.65 -6.53 13.76
C GLU A 53 -19.06 -6.43 13.17
N MET A 54 -19.20 -5.87 11.96
CA MET A 54 -20.47 -5.80 11.25
C MET A 54 -21.02 -7.19 10.88
N PHE A 55 -20.15 -8.14 10.51
CA PHE A 55 -20.57 -9.50 10.14
C PHE A 55 -20.55 -10.49 11.32
N GLN A 56 -19.64 -10.31 12.26
CA GLN A 56 -19.54 -11.07 13.51
C GLN A 56 -19.25 -10.11 14.68
N PRO A 57 -20.24 -9.80 15.53
CA PRO A 57 -20.00 -9.00 16.73
C PRO A 57 -19.01 -9.68 17.69
N GLY A 58 -18.05 -8.90 18.22
CA GLY A 58 -16.97 -9.37 19.08
C GLY A 58 -15.90 -10.16 18.34
N PHE A 59 -15.73 -9.91 17.04
CA PHE A 59 -14.73 -10.58 16.22
C PHE A 59 -13.32 -10.13 16.62
N ASP A 60 -12.50 -11.11 16.98
CA ASP A 60 -11.10 -10.90 17.35
C ASP A 60 -10.21 -11.35 16.18
N THR A 61 -9.80 -10.38 15.36
CA THR A 61 -8.98 -10.63 14.17
C THR A 61 -7.65 -11.30 14.51
N ASP A 62 -7.00 -10.92 15.61
CA ASP A 62 -5.71 -11.47 16.00
C ASP A 62 -5.84 -12.93 16.42
N ARG A 63 -6.86 -13.25 17.22
CA ARG A 63 -7.17 -14.63 17.58
C ARG A 63 -7.51 -15.48 16.36
N GLU A 64 -8.30 -14.92 15.44
CA GLU A 64 -8.70 -15.65 14.24
C GLU A 64 -7.53 -15.89 13.29
N LEU A 65 -6.64 -14.91 13.13
CA LEU A 65 -5.40 -15.05 12.37
C LEU A 65 -4.49 -16.13 12.97
N ALA A 66 -4.36 -16.18 14.29
CA ALA A 66 -3.59 -17.22 14.97
C ALA A 66 -4.19 -18.62 14.76
N ALA A 67 -5.52 -18.75 14.83
CA ALA A 67 -6.22 -20.00 14.54
C ALA A 67 -6.01 -20.42 13.07
N TRP A 68 -6.17 -19.47 12.14
CA TRP A 68 -5.99 -19.72 10.71
C TRP A 68 -4.55 -20.11 10.36
N ALA A 69 -3.56 -19.50 11.01
CA ALA A 69 -2.15 -19.87 10.86
C ALA A 69 -1.85 -21.29 11.38
N ALA A 70 -2.56 -21.76 12.41
CA ALA A 70 -2.42 -23.13 12.89
C ALA A 70 -3.09 -24.16 11.97
N GLU A 71 -4.23 -23.81 11.36
CA GLU A 71 -4.99 -24.67 10.45
C GLU A 71 -4.31 -24.82 9.09
N ASP A 72 -3.77 -23.72 8.56
CA ASP A 72 -3.16 -23.65 7.23
C ASP A 72 -1.80 -22.94 7.32
N PRO A 73 -0.74 -23.57 7.86
CA PRO A 73 0.53 -22.91 8.14
C PRO A 73 1.30 -22.47 6.89
N ALA A 74 1.10 -23.16 5.76
CA ALA A 74 1.76 -22.86 4.49
C ALA A 74 0.93 -21.91 3.60
N GLY A 75 -0.35 -21.70 3.92
CA GLY A 75 -1.20 -20.80 3.16
C GLY A 75 -0.81 -19.34 3.30
N LEU A 76 -1.23 -18.56 2.31
CA LEU A 76 -1.03 -17.11 2.32
C LEU A 76 -1.89 -16.45 3.40
N ARG A 77 -3.14 -16.90 3.62
CA ARG A 77 -4.08 -16.32 4.60
C ARG A 77 -4.32 -14.83 4.31
N GLU A 78 -3.72 -13.94 5.11
CA GLU A 78 -3.69 -12.48 4.91
C GLU A 78 -2.44 -11.97 4.17
N ASN A 79 -1.50 -12.86 3.85
CA ASN A 79 -0.29 -12.58 3.08
C ASN A 79 -0.57 -12.64 1.57
N PHE A 80 0.43 -12.26 0.80
CA PHE A 80 0.36 -12.14 -0.66
C PHE A 80 1.62 -12.71 -1.33
N ASP A 81 1.56 -12.93 -2.64
CA ASP A 81 2.70 -13.36 -3.47
C ASP A 81 2.72 -12.64 -4.83
N ALA A 82 3.62 -13.07 -5.73
CA ALA A 82 3.78 -12.43 -7.03
C ALA A 82 2.52 -12.47 -7.93
N ASP A 83 1.58 -13.40 -7.68
CA ASP A 83 0.33 -13.46 -8.44
C ASP A 83 -0.66 -12.36 -8.03
N ASP A 84 -0.44 -11.70 -6.89
CA ASP A 84 -1.22 -10.54 -6.45
C ASP A 84 -0.65 -9.21 -6.97
N LEU A 85 0.46 -9.20 -7.72
CA LEU A 85 1.00 -7.96 -8.25
C LEU A 85 0.08 -7.36 -9.30
N TYR A 86 -0.12 -6.03 -9.24
CA TYR A 86 -0.69 -5.31 -10.37
C TYR A 86 0.19 -5.50 -11.62
N PRO A 87 -0.40 -5.65 -12.82
CA PRO A 87 0.35 -6.05 -14.03
C PRO A 87 1.50 -5.12 -14.42
N ASP A 88 1.40 -3.83 -14.07
CA ASP A 88 2.34 -2.81 -14.47
C ASP A 88 3.49 -2.56 -13.46
N VAL A 89 3.48 -3.24 -12.31
CA VAL A 89 4.45 -3.00 -11.23
C VAL A 89 5.88 -3.26 -11.69
N ARG A 90 6.15 -4.43 -12.26
CA ARG A 90 7.53 -4.83 -12.60
C ARG A 90 8.13 -3.92 -13.67
N GLU A 91 7.34 -3.59 -14.69
CA GLU A 91 7.76 -2.71 -15.78
C GLU A 91 8.05 -1.30 -15.25
N ALA A 92 7.11 -0.71 -14.50
CA ALA A 92 7.27 0.64 -13.96
C ALA A 92 8.48 0.77 -13.03
N LEU A 93 8.67 -0.18 -12.10
CA LEU A 93 9.82 -0.16 -11.19
C LEU A 93 11.14 -0.33 -11.95
N GLY A 94 11.15 -1.19 -12.97
CA GLY A 94 12.31 -1.39 -13.85
C GLY A 94 12.70 -0.11 -14.58
N GLU A 95 11.74 0.55 -15.23
CA GLU A 95 11.98 1.80 -15.96
C GLU A 95 12.49 2.93 -15.06
N LEU A 96 11.95 3.06 -13.85
CA LEU A 96 12.43 4.06 -12.89
C LEU A 96 13.91 3.83 -12.53
N ARG A 97 14.31 2.58 -12.31
CA ARG A 97 15.72 2.22 -12.04
C ARG A 97 16.61 2.47 -13.25
N GLU A 98 16.16 2.13 -14.46
CA GLU A 98 16.92 2.41 -15.69
C GLU A 98 17.16 3.92 -15.90
N ARG A 99 16.24 4.76 -15.42
CA ARG A 99 16.39 6.22 -15.40
C ARG A 99 17.27 6.74 -14.26
N GLY A 100 17.88 5.85 -13.48
CA GLY A 100 18.79 6.16 -12.39
C GLY A 100 18.11 6.70 -11.13
N LEU A 101 16.79 6.48 -10.99
CA LEU A 101 16.08 6.79 -9.76
C LEU A 101 16.25 5.64 -8.76
N ARG A 102 16.34 6.00 -7.49
CA ARG A 102 16.30 5.02 -6.41
C ARG A 102 14.85 4.57 -6.19
N VAL A 103 14.60 3.27 -6.22
CA VAL A 103 13.27 2.68 -6.04
C VAL A 103 13.20 1.98 -4.69
N ILE A 104 12.25 2.35 -3.85
CA ILE A 104 12.09 1.80 -2.50
C ILE A 104 10.64 1.37 -2.29
N ILE A 105 10.44 0.23 -1.64
CA ILE A 105 9.12 -0.20 -1.16
C ILE A 105 9.09 0.02 0.35
N ALA A 106 8.12 0.79 0.84
CA ALA A 106 7.94 1.06 2.26
C ALA A 106 6.48 1.36 2.59
N GLY A 107 5.83 0.50 3.38
CA GLY A 107 4.41 0.61 3.73
C GLY A 107 4.05 0.04 5.09
N ASN A 108 2.79 0.25 5.51
CA ASN A 108 2.25 -0.35 6.72
C ASN A 108 2.01 -1.84 6.45
N GLN A 109 2.86 -2.70 7.00
CA GLN A 109 2.84 -4.12 6.70
C GLN A 109 3.29 -4.96 7.90
N PRO A 110 2.73 -6.16 8.10
CA PRO A 110 3.14 -7.05 9.17
C PRO A 110 4.53 -7.65 8.89
N PRO A 111 5.22 -8.21 9.90
CA PRO A 111 6.60 -8.70 9.76
C PRO A 111 6.81 -9.70 8.60
N GLN A 112 5.83 -10.55 8.31
CA GLN A 112 5.91 -11.57 7.26
C GLN A 112 5.92 -10.99 5.83
N ALA A 113 5.38 -9.79 5.62
CA ALA A 113 5.23 -9.19 4.30
C ALA A 113 6.59 -8.89 3.65
N ARG A 114 7.61 -8.57 4.45
CA ARG A 114 8.97 -8.30 3.93
C ARG A 114 9.52 -9.50 3.18
N ALA A 115 9.46 -10.69 3.78
CA ALA A 115 9.96 -11.91 3.15
C ALA A 115 9.18 -12.24 1.87
N ALA A 116 7.87 -11.96 1.84
CA ALA A 116 7.05 -12.13 0.64
C ALA A 116 7.48 -11.18 -0.48
N LEU A 117 7.66 -9.88 -0.18
CA LEU A 117 8.12 -8.88 -1.15
C LEU A 117 9.53 -9.17 -1.68
N GLU A 118 10.45 -9.59 -0.80
CA GLU A 118 11.81 -9.98 -1.21
C GLU A 118 11.78 -11.23 -2.11
N ALA A 119 10.91 -12.20 -1.84
CA ALA A 119 10.74 -13.41 -2.66
C ALA A 119 10.19 -13.12 -4.07
N MET A 120 9.55 -11.96 -4.29
CA MET A 120 9.04 -11.57 -5.60
C MET A 120 10.13 -11.06 -6.54
N ASP A 121 11.35 -10.78 -6.07
CA ASP A 121 12.46 -10.24 -6.86
C ASP A 121 12.02 -9.01 -7.69
N LEU A 122 11.39 -8.04 -7.03
CA LEU A 122 10.95 -6.80 -7.66
C LEU A 122 12.16 -5.92 -8.00
N PRO A 123 12.09 -5.09 -9.07
CA PRO A 123 13.13 -4.11 -9.38
C PRO A 123 13.12 -2.94 -8.37
N ALA A 124 13.46 -3.22 -7.13
CA ALA A 124 13.57 -2.25 -6.04
C ALA A 124 14.96 -2.34 -5.41
N ASP A 125 15.50 -1.20 -4.97
CA ASP A 125 16.81 -1.14 -4.32
C ASP A 125 16.72 -1.47 -2.82
N ALA A 126 15.54 -1.36 -2.22
CA ALA A 126 15.28 -1.75 -0.83
C ALA A 126 13.79 -1.96 -0.55
N VAL A 127 13.51 -2.81 0.44
CA VAL A 127 12.16 -3.07 0.98
C VAL A 127 12.18 -2.85 2.48
N PHE A 128 11.20 -2.11 2.99
CA PHE A 128 11.00 -1.85 4.41
C PHE A 128 9.53 -1.98 4.80
N THR A 129 9.28 -2.27 6.08
CA THR A 129 7.93 -2.36 6.63
C THR A 129 7.81 -1.51 7.90
N SER A 130 6.62 -1.00 8.19
CA SER A 130 6.35 -0.29 9.44
C SER A 130 6.69 -1.13 10.68
N ALA A 131 6.42 -2.45 10.63
CA ALA A 131 6.73 -3.38 11.71
C ALA A 131 8.23 -3.44 12.04
N GLU A 132 9.11 -3.36 11.02
CA GLU A 132 10.56 -3.29 11.23
C GLU A 132 11.00 -1.94 11.81
N TRP A 133 10.38 -0.85 11.35
CA TRP A 133 10.74 0.50 11.78
C TRP A 133 10.17 0.90 13.14
N GLY A 134 9.13 0.21 13.62
CA GLY A 134 8.41 0.55 14.85
C GLY A 134 7.62 1.86 14.76
N VAL A 135 7.39 2.36 13.54
CA VAL A 135 6.57 3.55 13.23
C VAL A 135 5.73 3.24 12.00
N GLU A 136 4.51 3.77 11.94
CA GLU A 136 3.59 3.51 10.85
C GLU A 136 3.02 4.81 10.26
N LYS A 137 2.54 4.74 9.03
CA LYS A 137 1.71 5.80 8.46
C LYS A 137 0.40 5.91 9.26
N PRO A 138 -0.13 7.13 9.48
CA PRO A 138 0.30 8.41 8.90
C PRO A 138 1.33 9.20 9.75
N GLU A 139 2.05 8.56 10.67
CA GLU A 139 2.95 9.28 11.58
C GLU A 139 4.08 10.01 10.83
N PRO A 140 4.42 11.27 11.18
CA PRO A 140 5.53 11.99 10.55
C PRO A 140 6.88 11.27 10.65
N ALA A 141 7.07 10.46 11.70
CA ALA A 141 8.27 9.66 11.90
C ALA A 141 8.48 8.60 10.80
N PHE A 142 7.40 8.05 10.23
CA PHE A 142 7.47 7.13 9.10
C PHE A 142 8.07 7.82 7.87
N PHE A 143 7.59 9.02 7.53
CA PHE A 143 8.10 9.77 6.38
C PHE A 143 9.52 10.31 6.61
N THR A 144 9.88 10.57 7.87
CA THR A 144 11.27 10.87 8.24
C THR A 144 12.17 9.67 7.93
N LYS A 145 11.76 8.46 8.32
CA LYS A 145 12.46 7.20 8.00
C LYS A 145 12.57 6.97 6.49
N VAL A 146 11.50 7.24 5.73
CA VAL A 146 11.52 7.19 4.27
C VAL A 146 12.61 8.09 3.70
N ALA A 147 12.73 9.33 4.16
CA ALA A 147 13.78 10.25 3.69
C ALA A 147 15.20 9.78 4.06
N GLU A 148 15.37 9.25 5.27
CA GLU A 148 16.64 8.66 5.72
C GLU A 148 17.09 7.50 4.81
N VAL A 149 16.21 6.53 4.53
CA VAL A 149 16.56 5.36 3.71
C VAL A 149 16.69 5.70 2.23
N ALA A 150 15.92 6.67 1.74
CA ALA A 150 16.07 7.20 0.37
C ALA A 150 17.43 7.87 0.18
N GLY A 151 17.99 8.47 1.23
CA GLY A 151 19.28 9.18 1.17
C GLY A 151 19.18 10.52 0.43
N HIS A 152 17.99 11.12 0.39
CA HIS A 152 17.72 12.37 -0.31
C HIS A 152 16.83 13.31 0.53
N PRO A 153 16.91 14.64 0.32
CA PRO A 153 15.94 15.56 0.90
C PRO A 153 14.51 15.21 0.48
N ALA A 154 13.53 15.46 1.35
CA ALA A 154 12.12 15.11 1.10
C ALA A 154 11.60 15.66 -0.25
N GLU A 155 11.96 16.89 -0.61
CA GLU A 155 11.59 17.53 -1.89
C GLU A 155 12.10 16.81 -3.16
N HIS A 156 13.01 15.84 -3.00
CA HIS A 156 13.54 14.98 -4.06
C HIS A 156 12.97 13.55 -4.03
N ILE A 157 11.94 13.31 -3.21
CA ILE A 157 11.31 12.01 -3.05
C ILE A 157 9.86 12.12 -3.52
N ALA A 158 9.45 11.19 -4.38
CA ALA A 158 8.04 10.95 -4.65
C ALA A 158 7.57 9.77 -3.77
N TYR A 159 6.44 9.95 -3.06
CA TYR A 159 5.79 8.87 -2.33
C TYR A 159 4.48 8.52 -3.03
N VAL A 160 4.35 7.26 -3.43
CA VAL A 160 3.22 6.72 -4.21
C VAL A 160 2.37 5.83 -3.31
N GLY A 161 1.09 6.14 -3.20
CA GLY A 161 0.13 5.34 -2.44
C GLY A 161 -1.31 5.55 -2.93
N ASP A 162 -2.25 4.76 -2.44
CA ASP A 162 -3.67 4.81 -2.83
C ASP A 162 -4.54 5.56 -1.80
N ARG A 163 -4.02 5.84 -0.60
CA ARG A 163 -4.79 6.47 0.47
C ARG A 163 -4.40 7.93 0.70
N LEU A 164 -5.36 8.83 0.50
CA LEU A 164 -5.17 10.25 0.84
C LEU A 164 -4.77 10.50 2.30
N ASP A 165 -5.46 9.86 3.24
CA ASP A 165 -5.29 10.05 4.68
C ASP A 165 -4.00 9.42 5.21
N ASN A 166 -3.53 8.33 4.58
CA ASN A 166 -2.40 7.54 5.07
C ASN A 166 -1.09 7.82 4.32
N ASP A 167 -1.16 8.03 3.00
CA ASP A 167 0.01 8.16 2.13
C ASP A 167 0.20 9.60 1.67
N VAL A 168 -0.80 10.16 1.03
CA VAL A 168 -0.66 11.38 0.23
C VAL A 168 -0.51 12.63 1.10
N LEU A 169 -1.48 12.90 1.98
CA LEU A 169 -1.45 14.10 2.81
C LEU A 169 -0.26 14.08 3.79
N PRO A 170 0.07 12.95 4.43
CA PRO A 170 1.26 12.87 5.28
C PRO A 170 2.58 13.01 4.51
N ALA A 171 2.70 12.42 3.31
CA ALA A 171 3.88 12.63 2.44
C ALA A 171 4.04 14.10 2.04
N ALA A 172 2.94 14.76 1.65
CA ALA A 172 2.93 16.18 1.32
C ALA A 172 3.36 17.04 2.52
N ALA A 173 2.85 16.73 3.72
CA ALA A 173 3.22 17.42 4.95
C ALA A 173 4.70 17.22 5.32
N ALA A 174 5.29 16.08 4.94
CA ALA A 174 6.72 15.81 5.08
C ALA A 174 7.60 16.49 4.01
N GLY A 175 7.00 17.20 3.04
CA GLY A 175 7.71 17.90 1.97
C GLY A 175 8.08 17.00 0.78
N MET A 176 7.52 15.80 0.68
CA MET A 176 7.68 14.91 -0.47
C MET A 176 6.72 15.29 -1.59
N MET A 177 6.99 14.84 -2.82
CA MET A 177 6.03 14.87 -3.91
C MET A 177 4.99 13.76 -3.69
N PRO A 178 3.73 14.10 -3.40
CA PRO A 178 2.71 13.09 -3.15
C PRO A 178 2.10 12.63 -4.48
N VAL A 179 2.05 11.31 -4.68
CA VAL A 179 1.40 10.69 -5.84
C VAL A 179 0.29 9.77 -5.36
N LEU A 180 -0.92 10.04 -5.84
CA LEU A 180 -2.10 9.22 -5.59
C LEU A 180 -2.35 8.31 -6.79
N ILE A 181 -2.31 7.00 -6.59
CA ILE A 181 -2.72 6.05 -7.63
C ILE A 181 -4.19 5.67 -7.48
N ARG A 182 -4.94 5.67 -8.59
CA ARG A 182 -6.35 5.24 -8.62
C ARG A 182 -6.44 3.73 -8.72
N ARG A 183 -6.33 3.06 -7.57
CA ARG A 183 -6.43 1.61 -7.40
C ARG A 183 -7.20 1.26 -6.15
N GLY A 184 -7.75 0.05 -6.14
CA GLY A 184 -8.57 -0.45 -5.04
C GLY A 184 -9.76 0.45 -4.71
N PRO A 185 -10.47 0.17 -3.61
CA PRO A 185 -11.57 1.03 -3.19
C PRO A 185 -11.08 2.40 -2.72
N TRP A 186 -9.94 2.48 -2.02
CA TRP A 186 -9.47 3.76 -1.47
C TRP A 186 -8.99 4.72 -2.56
N GLY A 187 -8.09 4.30 -3.47
CA GLY A 187 -7.58 5.17 -4.52
C GLY A 187 -8.69 5.79 -5.38
N ASP A 188 -9.67 4.98 -5.80
CA ASP A 188 -10.81 5.45 -6.60
C ASP A 188 -11.76 6.40 -5.85
N LEU A 189 -12.02 6.13 -4.57
CA LEU A 189 -12.91 6.96 -3.74
C LEU A 189 -12.20 8.23 -3.28
N HIS A 190 -10.93 8.12 -2.90
CA HIS A 190 -10.14 9.22 -2.35
C HIS A 190 -9.76 10.21 -3.45
N ALA A 191 -9.48 9.76 -4.68
CA ALA A 191 -9.20 10.66 -5.82
C ALA A 191 -10.35 11.63 -6.14
N LYS A 192 -11.58 11.35 -5.70
CA LYS A 192 -12.76 12.22 -5.88
C LYS A 192 -12.91 13.28 -4.80
N ARG A 193 -12.09 13.23 -3.74
CA ARG A 193 -12.15 14.19 -2.62
C ARG A 193 -11.45 15.49 -3.00
N PRO A 194 -11.92 16.66 -2.53
CA PRO A 194 -11.24 17.93 -2.79
C PRO A 194 -9.76 17.94 -2.37
N ALA A 195 -9.42 17.23 -1.29
CA ALA A 195 -8.05 17.11 -0.80
C ALA A 195 -7.10 16.38 -1.77
N ALA A 196 -7.63 15.63 -2.76
CA ALA A 196 -6.82 14.99 -3.80
C ALA A 196 -6.06 15.99 -4.67
N GLY A 197 -6.50 17.26 -4.71
CA GLY A 197 -5.77 18.33 -5.40
C GLY A 197 -4.37 18.62 -4.83
N ALA A 198 -4.02 18.05 -3.68
CA ALA A 198 -2.66 18.10 -3.14
C ALA A 198 -1.69 17.12 -3.83
N ALA A 199 -2.20 16.18 -4.64
CA ALA A 199 -1.44 15.10 -5.25
C ALA A 199 -1.33 15.22 -6.77
N THR A 200 -0.28 14.61 -7.32
CA THR A 200 -0.34 14.14 -8.72
C THR A 200 -1.13 12.85 -8.74
N ILE A 201 -2.19 12.78 -9.54
CA ILE A 201 -3.06 11.59 -9.64
C ILE A 201 -2.67 10.80 -10.89
N ILE A 202 -2.48 9.48 -10.74
CA ILE A 202 -2.12 8.57 -11.84
C ILE A 202 -3.07 7.36 -11.88
N ASP A 203 -3.16 6.73 -13.05
CA ASP A 203 -3.95 5.50 -13.26
C ASP A 203 -3.06 4.26 -13.36
N SER A 204 -1.82 4.46 -13.78
CA SER A 204 -0.83 3.40 -13.93
C SER A 204 0.50 3.85 -13.35
N LEU A 205 1.25 2.89 -12.79
CA LEU A 205 2.63 3.14 -12.39
C LEU A 205 3.52 3.46 -13.60
N LEU A 206 3.11 3.09 -14.81
CA LEU A 206 3.78 3.46 -16.08
C LEU A 206 3.69 4.96 -16.38
N ASP A 207 2.83 5.72 -15.68
CA ASP A 207 2.79 7.17 -15.79
C ASP A 207 3.98 7.82 -15.07
N LEU A 208 4.56 7.14 -14.07
CA LEU A 208 5.60 7.70 -13.20
C LEU A 208 6.90 8.06 -13.93
N PRO A 209 7.49 7.20 -14.78
CA PRO A 209 8.81 7.46 -15.38
C PRO A 209 8.90 8.80 -16.11
N GLU A 210 7.80 9.26 -16.73
CA GLU A 210 7.72 10.57 -17.38
C GLU A 210 7.42 11.71 -16.38
N LEU A 211 6.61 11.45 -15.35
CA LEU A 211 6.25 12.44 -14.33
C LEU A 211 7.43 12.85 -13.43
N VAL A 212 8.27 11.89 -13.06
CA VAL A 212 9.40 12.12 -12.15
C VAL A 212 10.73 12.32 -12.88
N ALA A 213 10.72 12.28 -14.21
CA ALA A 213 11.92 12.49 -15.02
C ALA A 213 12.54 13.87 -14.76
N PRO A 214 13.88 13.97 -14.70
CA PRO A 214 14.55 15.24 -14.75
C PRO A 214 14.27 15.94 -16.09
N ARG A 215 13.53 17.06 -16.06
CA ARG A 215 13.44 17.98 -17.22
C ARG A 215 14.77 18.69 -17.46
#